data_AF-A0A5Q0Q877-F1
#
_entry.id   AF-A0A5Q0Q877-F1
#
_cell.length_a   1.000
_cell.length_b   1.000
_cell.length_c   1.000
_cell.angle_alpha   90.00
_cell.angle_beta   90.00
_cell.angle_gamma   90.00
#
_symmetry.space_group_name_H-M   'P 1'
#
loop_
_entity.id
_entity.type
_entity.pdbx_description
1 polymer ?
#
loop_
_entity_poly.entity_id
_entity_poly.type
_entity_poly.pdbx_seq_one_letter_code
_entity_poly.pdbx_strand_id
1 'polypeptide(L)'
;MKLNRRQKGILGIIFIIALITISWIGLSKLYPESNSLRYLPDRIYRIIKIAFGSDPSATSLEDVNIPWELILAKIFTIFILLFGAFKIIQKVFSEQYTLLLASFKQNHLISVGLSKKGRQIVQSLKNDYNRKGVVIEKESEPADSLAIKKEGHLLITGNAEEESTLIEAGIKRAADLIVFLDNEQSVIEIVESVQQIYKKSQCENKLRCYVHLRNPRLIELVRNADLNFANNSVELHFFNIHKMVARQFFSQLLIDLERSNKPQLEKVVFIGFGNFAKAILLQALRMLHVHPEREPTIVIYTDAATKEQALFQERYPMAHKIGNISFHEFNGSFQALLQQEELTNTAQQTIVINAFDDDETNLNNALELLQQSRQLDFPIYTLNAEGKGLRALMESSTENQRIHFFGGIEETCSIEFITGEKQDRMAQAIHDDYQKLISGEASESKRYTSDWHTLSEDAKDANRTQADHISFKLLLSGKSLNPLSNTDLHFSKEEIESLAIIEHKRWMAHRYLYGWDFAPVRNDELKLHPSLVPWDQISEAEKQKDRDTILRIPKLLEDVR
;
A
#
# COMPACT_ATOMS: atom_id res chain seq x y z
N MET A 1 -34.43 10.31 11.98
CA MET A 1 -33.39 10.90 12.86
C MET A 1 -32.49 9.77 13.38
N LYS A 2 -31.18 9.78 13.12
CA LYS A 2 -30.25 8.76 13.67
C LYS A 2 -29.95 9.12 15.14
N LEU A 3 -30.53 8.38 16.09
CA LEU A 3 -30.27 8.57 17.52
C LEU A 3 -28.83 8.17 17.87
N ASN A 4 -28.14 9.00 18.64
CA ASN A 4 -26.79 8.70 19.13
C ASN A 4 -26.82 7.63 20.26
N ARG A 5 -25.66 7.07 20.64
CA ARG A 5 -25.57 5.97 21.63
C ARG A 5 -26.18 6.35 22.99
N ARG A 6 -26.00 7.60 23.42
CA ARG A 6 -26.54 8.14 24.68
C ARG A 6 -28.06 8.26 24.62
N GLN A 7 -28.60 8.76 23.52
CA GLN A 7 -30.04 8.88 23.29
C GLN A 7 -30.71 7.50 23.24
N LYS A 8 -30.10 6.50 22.58
CA LYS A 8 -30.59 5.11 22.60
C LYS A 8 -30.60 4.52 24.02
N GLY A 9 -29.56 4.77 24.81
CA GLY A 9 -29.49 4.34 26.21
C GLY A 9 -30.56 5.01 27.07
N ILE A 10 -30.73 6.33 26.94
CA ILE A 10 -31.77 7.09 27.65
C ILE A 10 -33.16 6.60 27.27
N LEU A 11 -33.41 6.34 25.99
CA LEU A 11 -34.71 5.87 25.50
C LEU A 11 -35.02 4.45 26.03
N GLY A 12 -34.00 3.59 26.14
CA GLY A 12 -34.12 2.30 26.82
C GLY A 12 -34.42 2.43 28.32
N ILE A 13 -33.78 3.35 29.03
CA ILE A 13 -34.04 3.63 30.45
C ILE A 13 -35.47 4.16 30.65
N ILE A 14 -35.89 5.13 29.83
CA ILE A 14 -37.25 5.69 29.87
C ILE A 14 -38.28 4.58 29.62
N PHE A 15 -38.01 3.69 28.68
CA PHE A 15 -38.90 2.57 28.39
C PHE A 15 -39.02 1.58 29.56
N ILE A 16 -37.92 1.26 30.24
CA ILE A 16 -37.93 0.43 31.46
C ILE A 16 -38.70 1.11 32.57
N ILE A 17 -38.51 2.41 32.78
CA ILE A 17 -39.24 3.19 33.79
C ILE A 17 -40.75 3.19 33.45
N ALA A 18 -41.11 3.39 32.20
CA ALA A 18 -42.50 3.33 31.75
C ALA A 18 -43.12 1.95 32.00
N LEU A 19 -42.39 0.86 31.71
CA LEU A 19 -42.83 -0.50 31.98
C LEU A 19 -43.08 -0.73 33.47
N ILE A 20 -42.14 -0.31 34.33
CA ILE A 20 -42.28 -0.40 35.80
C ILE A 20 -43.48 0.41 36.27
N THR A 21 -43.68 1.62 35.74
CA THR A 21 -44.77 2.53 36.14
C THR A 21 -46.13 1.98 35.73
N ILE A 22 -46.26 1.48 34.49
CA ILE A 22 -47.49 0.85 33.99
C ILE A 22 -47.80 -0.42 34.78
N SER A 23 -46.79 -1.25 35.06
CA SER A 23 -46.94 -2.45 35.89
C SER A 23 -47.37 -2.11 37.31
N TRP A 24 -46.83 -1.03 37.89
CA TRP A 24 -47.17 -0.55 39.21
C TRP A 24 -48.63 -0.08 39.29
N ILE A 25 -49.08 0.72 38.30
CA ILE A 25 -50.46 1.22 38.21
C ILE A 25 -51.43 0.04 38.04
N GLY A 26 -51.13 -0.89 37.14
CA GLY A 26 -51.95 -2.07 36.89
C GLY A 26 -52.10 -2.97 38.13
N LEU A 27 -51.00 -3.22 38.86
CA LEU A 27 -51.04 -4.01 40.09
C LEU A 27 -51.77 -3.29 41.23
N SER A 28 -51.70 -1.96 41.29
CA SER A 28 -52.46 -1.16 42.27
C SER A 28 -53.98 -1.24 42.03
N LYS A 29 -54.40 -1.28 40.77
CA LYS A 29 -55.82 -1.48 40.39
C LYS A 29 -56.30 -2.90 40.64
N LEU A 30 -55.47 -3.90 40.35
CA LEU A 30 -55.82 -5.31 40.50
C LEU A 30 -55.82 -5.79 41.96
N TYR A 31 -54.91 -5.24 42.79
CA TYR A 31 -54.77 -5.59 44.22
C TYR A 31 -54.76 -4.33 45.09
N PRO A 32 -55.89 -3.63 45.27
CA PRO A 32 -55.95 -2.37 46.02
C PRO A 32 -55.53 -2.50 47.49
N GLU A 33 -55.74 -3.67 48.11
CA GLU A 33 -55.33 -3.98 49.49
C GLU A 33 -53.79 -3.99 49.68
N SER A 34 -53.04 -4.19 48.59
CA SER A 34 -51.58 -4.17 48.59
C SER A 34 -50.98 -2.75 48.49
N ASN A 35 -51.80 -1.69 48.54
CA ASN A 35 -51.33 -0.30 48.55
C ASN A 35 -50.73 0.14 49.90
N SER A 36 -50.73 -0.71 50.92
CA SER A 36 -50.05 -0.43 52.19
C SER A 36 -48.55 -0.76 52.12
N LEU A 37 -47.74 -0.05 52.90
CA LEU A 37 -46.28 -0.26 52.99
C LEU A 37 -45.89 -1.70 53.35
N ARG A 38 -46.79 -2.44 54.03
CA ARG A 38 -46.58 -3.84 54.42
C ARG A 38 -46.39 -4.80 53.23
N TYR A 39 -47.05 -4.55 52.11
CA TYR A 39 -47.05 -5.43 50.92
C TYR A 39 -46.16 -4.91 49.78
N LEU A 40 -45.34 -3.89 50.06
CA LEU A 40 -44.38 -3.32 49.11
C LEU A 40 -43.40 -4.37 48.55
N PRO A 41 -42.82 -5.29 49.37
CA PRO A 41 -41.91 -6.33 48.86
C PRO A 41 -42.59 -7.28 47.86
N ASP A 42 -43.83 -7.69 48.13
CA ASP A 42 -44.62 -8.57 47.25
C ASP A 42 -44.93 -7.91 45.90
N ARG A 43 -45.17 -6.61 45.89
CA ARG A 43 -45.43 -5.86 44.65
C ARG A 43 -44.16 -5.75 43.79
N ILE A 44 -43.02 -5.48 44.41
CA ILE A 44 -41.71 -5.48 43.73
C ILE A 44 -41.44 -6.87 43.14
N TYR A 45 -41.68 -7.93 43.91
CA TYR A 45 -41.52 -9.32 43.45
C TYR A 45 -42.40 -9.64 42.24
N ARG A 46 -43.67 -9.18 42.22
CA ARG A 46 -44.58 -9.37 41.08
C ARG A 46 -44.16 -8.60 39.83
N ILE A 47 -43.61 -7.40 39.98
CA ILE A 47 -43.04 -6.64 38.85
C ILE A 47 -41.82 -7.38 38.27
N ILE A 48 -40.98 -7.96 39.13
CA ILE A 48 -39.87 -8.81 38.69
C ILE A 48 -40.41 -10.04 37.94
N LYS A 49 -41.42 -10.76 38.46
CA LYS A 49 -42.09 -11.86 37.72
C LYS A 49 -42.55 -11.45 36.32
N ILE A 50 -43.21 -10.29 36.23
CA ILE A 50 -43.73 -9.75 34.96
C ILE A 50 -42.57 -9.41 34.02
N ALA A 51 -41.49 -8.81 34.51
CA ALA A 51 -40.32 -8.44 33.70
C ALA A 51 -39.54 -9.65 33.18
N PHE A 52 -39.52 -10.77 33.91
CA PHE A 52 -38.87 -12.02 33.50
C PHE A 52 -39.78 -12.95 32.67
N GLY A 53 -40.96 -12.47 32.25
CA GLY A 53 -41.84 -13.21 31.34
C GLY A 53 -42.51 -14.44 31.95
N SER A 54 -42.60 -14.51 33.28
CA SER A 54 -43.20 -15.67 33.94
C SER A 54 -44.74 -15.67 33.84
N ASP A 55 -45.27 -16.48 32.92
CA ASP A 55 -46.23 -17.55 33.26
C ASP A 55 -46.25 -18.70 32.21
N PRO A 56 -45.56 -19.84 32.42
CA PRO A 56 -45.61 -20.98 31.49
C PRO A 56 -46.69 -22.03 31.80
N SER A 57 -47.46 -21.91 32.90
CA SER A 57 -48.49 -22.90 33.22
C SER A 57 -49.47 -22.42 34.30
N ALA A 58 -50.42 -21.59 33.90
CA ALA A 58 -51.75 -21.58 34.50
C ALA A 58 -52.77 -21.51 33.37
N THR A 59 -53.40 -22.64 33.11
CA THR A 59 -54.60 -22.74 32.26
C THR A 59 -55.71 -21.87 32.83
N SER A 60 -55.83 -20.65 32.34
CA SER A 60 -57.02 -19.81 32.49
C SER A 60 -56.90 -18.71 31.45
N LEU A 61 -57.86 -18.61 30.53
CA LEU A 61 -58.18 -17.32 29.94
C LEU A 61 -58.26 -16.33 31.10
N GLU A 62 -57.42 -15.31 31.03
CA GLU A 62 -57.34 -14.23 32.01
C GLU A 62 -58.74 -13.70 32.38
N ASP A 63 -59.01 -13.44 33.67
CA ASP A 63 -60.29 -12.88 34.11
C ASP A 63 -60.68 -11.65 33.26
N VAL A 64 -61.96 -11.51 32.93
CA VAL A 64 -62.49 -10.45 32.03
C VAL A 64 -62.12 -9.03 32.49
N ASN A 65 -61.76 -8.85 33.77
CA ASN A 65 -61.49 -7.56 34.42
C ASN A 65 -60.01 -7.24 34.68
N ILE A 66 -59.08 -7.72 33.84
CA ILE A 66 -57.67 -7.31 33.98
C ILE A 66 -57.49 -5.86 33.49
N PRO A 67 -56.84 -4.99 34.30
CA PRO A 67 -56.50 -3.63 33.87
C PRO A 67 -55.66 -3.65 32.59
N TRP A 68 -56.04 -2.83 31.60
CA TRP A 68 -55.33 -2.74 30.31
C TRP A 68 -53.85 -2.38 30.46
N GLU A 69 -53.48 -1.73 31.58
CA GLU A 69 -52.09 -1.46 31.93
C GLU A 69 -51.26 -2.74 32.04
N LEU A 70 -51.80 -3.81 32.65
CA LEU A 70 -51.10 -5.09 32.76
C LEU A 70 -50.99 -5.82 31.42
N ILE A 71 -51.97 -5.64 30.53
CA ILE A 71 -51.93 -6.17 29.16
C ILE A 71 -50.80 -5.49 28.37
N LEU A 72 -50.70 -4.16 28.44
CA LEU A 72 -49.60 -3.43 27.80
C LEU A 72 -48.24 -3.78 28.41
N ALA A 73 -48.15 -3.93 29.73
CA ALA A 73 -46.93 -4.36 30.39
C ALA A 73 -46.48 -5.73 29.87
N LYS A 74 -47.40 -6.69 29.72
CA LYS A 74 -47.11 -8.01 29.12
C LYS A 74 -46.60 -7.90 27.68
N ILE A 75 -47.28 -7.12 26.83
CA ILE A 75 -46.86 -6.91 25.43
C ILE A 75 -45.45 -6.32 25.38
N PHE A 76 -45.16 -5.29 26.18
CA PHE A 76 -43.84 -4.68 26.22
C PHE A 76 -42.76 -5.63 26.77
N THR A 77 -43.06 -6.41 27.81
CA THR A 77 -42.17 -7.47 28.29
C THR A 77 -41.85 -8.47 27.18
N ILE A 78 -42.86 -8.96 26.45
CA ILE A 78 -42.65 -9.91 25.34
C ILE A 78 -41.74 -9.30 24.28
N PHE A 79 -41.94 -8.04 23.91
CA PHE A 79 -41.04 -7.35 22.98
C PHE A 79 -39.61 -7.23 23.50
N ILE A 80 -39.40 -6.93 24.78
CA ILE A 80 -38.06 -6.89 25.39
C ILE A 80 -37.40 -8.28 25.32
N LEU A 81 -38.12 -9.32 25.71
CA LEU A 81 -37.61 -10.70 25.72
C LEU A 81 -37.28 -11.17 24.29
N LEU A 82 -38.16 -10.92 23.32
CA LEU A 82 -37.91 -11.22 21.91
C LEU A 82 -36.73 -10.41 21.36
N PHE A 83 -36.62 -9.12 21.70
CA PHE A 83 -35.49 -8.30 21.27
C PHE A 83 -34.16 -8.76 21.91
N GLY A 84 -34.19 -9.15 23.19
CA GLY A 84 -33.06 -9.73 23.90
C GLY A 84 -32.61 -11.05 23.28
N ALA A 85 -33.56 -11.96 23.05
CA ALA A 85 -33.33 -13.22 22.35
C ALA A 85 -32.77 -12.98 20.94
N PHE A 86 -33.36 -12.06 20.18
CA PHE A 86 -32.85 -11.66 18.87
C PHE A 86 -31.42 -11.13 18.94
N LYS A 87 -31.07 -10.32 19.94
CA LYS A 87 -29.69 -9.83 20.12
C LYS A 87 -28.71 -10.94 20.48
N ILE A 88 -29.13 -11.93 21.26
CA ILE A 88 -28.32 -13.11 21.57
C ILE A 88 -28.11 -13.95 20.30
N ILE A 89 -29.19 -14.29 19.59
CA ILE A 89 -29.14 -15.03 18.31
C ILE A 89 -28.25 -14.27 17.32
N GLN A 90 -28.46 -12.97 17.15
CA GLN A 90 -27.65 -12.12 16.28
C GLN A 90 -26.17 -12.19 16.64
N LYS A 91 -25.81 -12.20 17.93
CA LYS A 91 -24.41 -12.29 18.39
C LYS A 91 -23.84 -13.69 18.12
N VAL A 92 -24.57 -14.75 18.50
CA VAL A 92 -24.15 -16.15 18.37
C VAL A 92 -23.94 -16.54 16.91
N PHE A 93 -24.84 -16.10 16.02
CA PHE A 93 -24.79 -16.44 14.59
C PHE A 93 -24.13 -15.36 13.72
N SER A 94 -23.49 -14.34 14.31
CA SER A 94 -22.90 -13.25 13.54
C SER A 94 -21.77 -13.72 12.62
N GLU A 95 -20.99 -14.70 13.07
CA GLU A 95 -19.89 -15.29 12.31
C GLU A 95 -20.44 -16.13 11.15
N GLN A 96 -21.34 -17.07 11.42
CA GLN A 96 -21.96 -17.92 10.40
C GLN A 96 -22.70 -17.08 9.35
N TYR A 97 -23.39 -16.01 9.77
CA TYR A 97 -24.02 -15.06 8.86
C TYR A 97 -23.00 -14.34 7.97
N THR A 98 -21.84 -13.97 8.51
CA THR A 98 -20.76 -13.33 7.75
C THR A 98 -20.16 -14.29 6.73
N LEU A 99 -19.89 -15.54 7.12
CA LEU A 99 -19.42 -16.60 6.22
C LEU A 99 -20.42 -16.87 5.09
N LEU A 100 -21.72 -16.93 5.42
CA LEU A 100 -22.78 -17.10 4.44
C LEU A 100 -22.79 -15.95 3.43
N LEU A 101 -22.75 -14.70 3.89
CA LEU A 101 -22.69 -13.53 3.02
C LEU A 101 -21.43 -13.50 2.15
N ALA A 102 -20.27 -13.86 2.71
CA ALA A 102 -19.02 -13.94 1.97
C ALA A 102 -19.09 -15.00 0.87
N SER A 103 -19.70 -16.16 1.18
CA SER A 103 -19.87 -17.24 0.22
C SER A 103 -20.75 -16.87 -0.97
N PHE A 104 -21.68 -15.92 -0.85
CA PHE A 104 -22.49 -15.46 -1.99
C PHE A 104 -21.91 -14.29 -2.78
N LYS A 105 -20.80 -13.68 -2.32
CA LYS A 105 -20.15 -12.61 -3.08
C LYS A 105 -19.52 -13.13 -4.37
N GLN A 106 -19.52 -12.24 -5.37
CA GLN A 106 -18.94 -12.43 -6.69
C GLN A 106 -18.20 -11.15 -7.09
N ASN A 107 -17.14 -11.29 -7.89
CA ASN A 107 -16.33 -10.18 -8.40
C ASN A 107 -15.89 -9.21 -7.28
N HIS A 108 -15.60 -9.76 -6.11
CA HIS A 108 -15.16 -9.01 -4.93
C HIS A 108 -13.65 -9.14 -4.73
N LEU A 109 -13.13 -8.24 -3.91
CA LEU A 109 -11.75 -8.28 -3.44
C LEU A 109 -11.68 -9.03 -2.11
N ILE A 110 -10.70 -9.92 -1.99
CA ILE A 110 -10.29 -10.57 -0.75
C ILE A 110 -8.96 -9.97 -0.32
N SER A 111 -8.87 -9.46 0.91
CA SER A 111 -7.62 -8.98 1.51
C SER A 111 -7.21 -9.93 2.63
N VAL A 112 -5.98 -10.43 2.61
CA VAL A 112 -5.42 -11.27 3.67
C VAL A 112 -4.45 -10.46 4.49
N GLY A 113 -4.71 -10.41 5.80
CA GLY A 113 -3.97 -9.59 6.76
C GLY A 113 -4.68 -8.27 7.08
N LEU A 114 -4.81 -7.99 8.37
CA LEU A 114 -5.45 -6.83 8.98
C LEU A 114 -4.47 -6.02 9.85
N SER A 115 -3.18 -6.12 9.56
CA SER A 115 -2.18 -5.17 10.05
C SER A 115 -2.58 -3.74 9.68
N LYS A 116 -1.90 -2.73 10.24
CA LYS A 116 -2.15 -1.31 9.92
C LYS A 116 -2.20 -1.06 8.40
N LYS A 117 -1.31 -1.71 7.65
CA LYS A 117 -1.24 -1.63 6.18
C LYS A 117 -2.46 -2.29 5.52
N GLY A 118 -2.83 -3.50 5.95
CA GLY A 118 -4.02 -4.21 5.47
C GLY A 118 -5.32 -3.43 5.71
N ARG A 119 -5.44 -2.76 6.85
CA ARG A 119 -6.59 -1.88 7.14
C ARG A 119 -6.71 -0.73 6.15
N GLN A 120 -5.60 -0.06 5.85
CA GLN A 120 -5.60 1.07 4.93
C GLN A 120 -6.01 0.65 3.51
N ILE A 121 -5.63 -0.55 3.07
CA ILE A 121 -6.04 -1.09 1.75
C ILE A 121 -7.56 -1.23 1.67
N VAL A 122 -8.15 -1.82 2.71
CA VAL A 122 -9.59 -2.05 2.80
C VAL A 122 -10.36 -0.72 2.91
N GLN A 123 -9.78 0.26 3.61
CA GLN A 123 -10.30 1.63 3.68
C GLN A 123 -10.25 2.33 2.32
N SER A 124 -9.14 2.23 1.58
CA SER A 124 -8.99 2.76 0.22
C SER A 124 -10.01 2.14 -0.73
N LEU A 125 -10.28 0.82 -0.64
CA LEU A 125 -11.31 0.17 -1.44
C LEU A 125 -12.70 0.81 -1.27
N LYS A 126 -13.03 1.24 -0.05
CA LYS A 126 -14.29 1.91 0.22
C LYS A 126 -14.26 3.39 -0.15
N ASN A 127 -13.20 4.11 0.20
CA ASN A 127 -13.14 5.56 0.01
C ASN A 127 -12.98 5.93 -1.47
N ASP A 128 -12.13 5.21 -2.20
CA ASP A 128 -11.76 5.56 -3.57
C ASP A 128 -12.70 4.93 -4.59
N TYR A 129 -13.25 3.74 -4.28
CA TYR A 129 -14.07 2.97 -5.21
C TYR A 129 -15.51 2.71 -4.73
N ASN A 130 -15.87 3.10 -3.50
CA ASN A 130 -17.17 2.80 -2.88
C ASN A 130 -17.53 1.30 -2.91
N ARG A 131 -16.51 0.43 -2.86
CA ARG A 131 -16.66 -1.04 -2.89
C ARG A 131 -16.41 -1.65 -1.52
N LYS A 132 -16.93 -2.87 -1.32
CA LYS A 132 -16.80 -3.64 -0.07
C LYS A 132 -16.25 -5.02 -0.35
N GLY A 133 -15.08 -5.31 0.24
CA GLY A 133 -14.39 -6.58 0.16
C GLY A 133 -14.68 -7.54 1.31
N VAL A 134 -13.98 -8.68 1.26
CA VAL A 134 -13.85 -9.66 2.33
C VAL A 134 -12.43 -9.56 2.88
N VAL A 135 -12.26 -9.64 4.19
CA VAL A 135 -10.96 -9.61 4.86
C VAL A 135 -10.77 -10.91 5.63
N ILE A 136 -9.62 -11.54 5.48
CA ILE A 136 -9.22 -12.72 6.24
C ILE A 136 -8.12 -12.31 7.21
N GLU A 137 -8.32 -12.60 8.48
CA GLU A 137 -7.32 -12.37 9.54
C GLU A 137 -7.26 -13.58 10.45
N LYS A 138 -6.05 -14.07 10.76
CA LYS A 138 -5.85 -15.22 11.64
C LYS A 138 -6.18 -14.86 13.08
N GLU A 139 -5.69 -13.72 13.54
CA GLU A 139 -5.92 -13.20 14.89
C GLU A 139 -6.25 -11.71 14.81
N SER A 140 -7.49 -11.35 15.15
CA SER A 140 -7.96 -9.98 15.00
C SER A 140 -8.16 -9.30 16.35
N GLU A 141 -7.54 -8.12 16.55
CA GLU A 141 -7.85 -7.29 17.71
C GLU A 141 -9.31 -6.80 17.66
N PRO A 142 -10.00 -6.66 18.81
CA PRO A 142 -11.40 -6.22 18.84
C PRO A 142 -11.62 -4.83 18.23
N ALA A 143 -10.65 -3.92 18.37
CA ALA A 143 -10.71 -2.57 17.83
C ALA A 143 -10.73 -2.57 16.30
N ASP A 144 -9.80 -3.32 15.70
CA ASP A 144 -9.64 -3.45 14.25
C ASP A 144 -10.84 -4.15 13.62
N SER A 145 -11.29 -5.23 14.25
CA SER A 145 -12.49 -5.97 13.84
C SER A 145 -13.71 -5.07 13.75
N LEU A 146 -13.88 -4.17 14.73
CA LEU A 146 -15.02 -3.27 14.81
C LEU A 146 -14.91 -2.12 13.79
N ALA A 147 -13.71 -1.64 13.49
CA ALA A 147 -13.49 -0.63 12.46
C ALA A 147 -13.90 -1.15 11.07
N ILE A 148 -13.42 -2.34 10.70
CA ILE A 148 -13.71 -2.99 9.41
C ILE A 148 -15.19 -3.31 9.25
N LYS A 149 -15.83 -3.84 10.31
CA LYS A 149 -17.28 -4.13 10.32
C LYS A 149 -18.12 -2.85 10.21
N LYS A 150 -17.71 -1.74 10.84
CA LYS A 150 -18.39 -0.43 10.71
C LYS A 150 -18.31 0.10 9.28
N GLU A 151 -17.20 -0.16 8.60
CA GLU A 151 -17.02 0.25 7.22
C GLU A 151 -17.85 -0.60 6.24
N GLY A 152 -18.30 -1.78 6.67
CA GLY A 152 -19.22 -2.65 5.96
C GLY A 152 -18.53 -3.78 5.18
N HIS A 153 -17.24 -4.00 5.43
CA HIS A 153 -16.50 -5.14 4.93
C HIS A 153 -16.87 -6.39 5.75
N LEU A 154 -16.73 -7.56 5.12
CA LEU A 154 -16.93 -8.84 5.80
C LEU A 154 -15.58 -9.30 6.36
N LEU A 155 -15.52 -9.60 7.64
CA LEU A 155 -14.31 -10.10 8.31
C LEU A 155 -14.48 -11.58 8.62
N ILE A 156 -13.57 -12.40 8.13
CA ILE A 156 -13.45 -13.82 8.40
C ILE A 156 -12.23 -14.01 9.30
N THR A 157 -12.45 -14.57 10.49
CA THR A 157 -11.37 -14.94 11.41
C THR A 157 -10.96 -16.37 11.12
N GLY A 158 -9.77 -16.56 10.54
CA GLY A 158 -9.29 -17.87 10.10
C GLY A 158 -7.91 -17.81 9.45
N ASN A 159 -7.25 -18.96 9.33
CA ASN A 159 -5.94 -19.04 8.68
C ASN A 159 -6.10 -19.11 7.16
N ALA A 160 -5.55 -18.14 6.43
CA ALA A 160 -5.61 -18.11 4.97
C ALA A 160 -4.73 -19.18 4.29
N GLU A 161 -3.80 -19.80 5.03
CA GLU A 161 -3.03 -20.97 4.57
C GLU A 161 -3.94 -22.21 4.41
N GLU A 162 -5.14 -22.21 5.00
CA GLU A 162 -6.08 -23.32 4.91
C GLU A 162 -7.07 -23.12 3.75
N GLU A 163 -7.26 -24.18 2.93
CA GLU A 163 -8.17 -24.11 1.78
C GLU A 163 -9.62 -23.77 2.19
N SER A 164 -10.07 -24.26 3.34
CA SER A 164 -11.41 -24.00 3.90
C SER A 164 -11.68 -22.52 4.07
N THR A 165 -10.77 -21.78 4.71
CA THR A 165 -10.90 -20.35 4.96
C THR A 165 -10.99 -19.55 3.65
N LEU A 166 -10.16 -19.89 2.66
CA LEU A 166 -10.19 -19.25 1.34
C LEU A 166 -11.50 -19.52 0.59
N ILE A 167 -12.02 -20.75 0.69
CA ILE A 167 -13.30 -21.14 0.10
C ILE A 167 -14.46 -20.39 0.76
N GLU A 168 -14.45 -20.28 2.09
CA GLU A 168 -15.43 -19.51 2.87
C GLU A 168 -15.41 -18.01 2.53
N ALA A 169 -14.23 -17.45 2.26
CA ALA A 169 -14.06 -16.09 1.75
C ALA A 169 -14.55 -15.89 0.30
N GLY A 170 -14.88 -16.99 -0.39
CA GLY A 170 -15.40 -16.97 -1.75
C GLY A 170 -14.33 -16.83 -2.82
N ILE A 171 -13.12 -17.33 -2.60
CA ILE A 171 -11.98 -17.20 -3.54
C ILE A 171 -12.28 -17.68 -4.97
N LYS A 172 -13.15 -18.67 -5.13
CA LYS A 172 -13.57 -19.22 -6.45
C LYS A 172 -14.40 -18.26 -7.30
N ARG A 173 -14.86 -17.13 -6.72
CA ARG A 173 -15.69 -16.12 -7.40
C ARG A 173 -15.12 -14.70 -7.21
N ALA A 174 -13.96 -14.59 -6.56
CA ALA A 174 -13.30 -13.33 -6.35
C ALA A 174 -12.69 -12.84 -7.67
N ALA A 175 -12.64 -11.52 -7.84
CA ALA A 175 -11.90 -10.91 -8.94
C ALA A 175 -10.44 -10.66 -8.54
N ASP A 176 -10.23 -10.30 -7.28
CA ASP A 176 -8.94 -9.85 -6.75
C ASP A 176 -8.64 -10.50 -5.40
N LEU A 177 -7.40 -10.92 -5.20
CA LEU A 177 -6.84 -11.33 -3.92
C LEU A 177 -5.62 -10.46 -3.63
N ILE A 178 -5.56 -9.82 -2.47
CA ILE A 178 -4.37 -9.11 -1.98
C ILE A 178 -3.86 -9.86 -0.76
N VAL A 179 -2.62 -10.35 -0.82
CA VAL A 179 -1.93 -10.99 0.29
C VAL A 179 -0.84 -10.06 0.80
N PHE A 180 -1.09 -9.40 1.94
CA PHE A 180 -0.14 -8.47 2.54
C PHE A 180 0.21 -8.87 3.97
N LEU A 181 1.13 -9.83 4.07
CA LEU A 181 1.67 -10.32 5.32
C LEU A 181 3.17 -10.01 5.42
N ASP A 182 3.66 -9.93 6.65
CA ASP A 182 5.10 -9.74 6.91
C ASP A 182 5.88 -11.06 6.81
N ASN A 183 5.22 -12.21 6.96
CA ASN A 183 5.83 -13.53 6.78
C ASN A 183 5.74 -14.00 5.33
N GLU A 184 6.85 -13.95 4.60
CA GLU A 184 6.91 -14.37 3.18
C GLU A 184 6.65 -15.87 2.97
N GLN A 185 6.85 -16.72 3.99
CA GLN A 185 6.51 -18.15 3.90
C GLN A 185 4.99 -18.34 3.85
N SER A 186 4.25 -17.74 4.77
CA SER A 186 2.77 -17.77 4.78
C SER A 186 2.19 -17.24 3.46
N VAL A 187 2.81 -16.19 2.90
CA VAL A 187 2.42 -15.63 1.61
C VAL A 187 2.51 -16.69 0.49
N ILE A 188 3.60 -17.45 0.43
CA ILE A 188 3.80 -18.52 -0.56
C ILE A 188 2.81 -19.66 -0.34
N GLU A 189 2.58 -20.08 0.91
CA GLU A 189 1.62 -21.14 1.26
C GLU A 189 0.17 -20.78 0.84
N ILE A 190 -0.21 -19.51 0.99
CA ILE A 190 -1.51 -19.00 0.52
C ILE A 190 -1.61 -19.07 -1.01
N VAL A 191 -0.58 -18.63 -1.73
CA VAL A 191 -0.56 -18.68 -3.21
C VAL A 191 -0.68 -20.11 -3.70
N GLU A 192 0.06 -21.04 -3.10
CA GLU A 192 -0.04 -22.47 -3.42
C GLU A 192 -1.46 -23.00 -3.16
N SER A 193 -2.05 -22.68 -2.00
CA SER A 193 -3.42 -23.10 -1.65
C SER A 193 -4.45 -22.59 -2.64
N VAL A 194 -4.33 -21.32 -3.09
CA VAL A 194 -5.20 -20.75 -4.12
C VAL A 194 -5.08 -21.50 -5.44
N GLN A 195 -3.85 -21.77 -5.90
CA GLN A 195 -3.60 -22.54 -7.12
C GLN A 195 -4.20 -23.96 -7.03
N GLN A 196 -4.03 -24.64 -5.88
CA GLN A 196 -4.61 -25.97 -5.65
C GLN A 196 -6.15 -25.93 -5.69
N ILE A 197 -6.79 -24.93 -5.08
CA ILE A 197 -8.25 -24.76 -5.12
C ILE A 197 -8.75 -24.58 -6.55
N TYR A 198 -8.08 -23.71 -7.34
CA TYR A 198 -8.46 -23.41 -8.73
C TYR A 198 -8.32 -24.65 -9.62
N LYS A 199 -7.25 -25.44 -9.41
CA LYS A 199 -7.05 -26.72 -10.11
C LYS A 199 -8.10 -27.76 -9.74
N LYS A 200 -8.32 -28.00 -8.43
CA LYS A 200 -9.29 -29.00 -7.93
C LYS A 200 -10.73 -28.67 -8.33
N SER A 201 -11.09 -27.39 -8.35
CA SER A 201 -12.46 -26.94 -8.61
C SER A 201 -12.74 -26.60 -10.07
N GLN A 202 -11.74 -26.67 -10.95
CA GLN A 202 -11.85 -26.29 -12.37
C GLN A 202 -12.46 -24.89 -12.55
N CYS A 203 -11.96 -23.90 -11.80
CA CYS A 203 -12.44 -22.53 -11.88
C CYS A 203 -12.10 -21.90 -13.24
N GLU A 204 -13.10 -21.38 -13.94
CA GLU A 204 -12.93 -20.69 -15.23
C GLU A 204 -12.77 -19.16 -15.10
N ASN A 205 -13.15 -18.58 -13.95
CA ASN A 205 -12.99 -17.16 -13.72
C ASN A 205 -11.50 -16.79 -13.57
N LYS A 206 -11.13 -15.61 -14.06
CA LYS A 206 -9.80 -15.05 -13.82
C LYS A 206 -9.72 -14.44 -12.42
N LEU A 207 -8.67 -14.76 -11.68
CA LEU A 207 -8.32 -14.19 -10.39
C LEU A 207 -6.98 -13.47 -10.48
N ARG A 208 -6.97 -12.17 -10.18
CA ARG A 208 -5.73 -11.40 -10.04
C ARG A 208 -5.26 -11.48 -8.58
N CYS A 209 -4.08 -12.01 -8.38
CA CYS A 209 -3.50 -12.22 -7.06
C CYS A 209 -2.29 -11.31 -6.87
N TYR A 210 -2.43 -10.30 -6.01
CA TYR A 210 -1.40 -9.34 -5.65
C TYR A 210 -0.70 -9.80 -4.38
N VAL A 211 0.59 -10.06 -4.49
CA VAL A 211 1.37 -10.77 -3.49
C VAL A 211 2.55 -9.92 -3.04
N HIS A 212 2.60 -9.62 -1.74
CA HIS A 212 3.74 -8.88 -1.18
C HIS A 212 4.95 -9.79 -1.00
N LEU A 213 6.03 -9.54 -1.73
CA LEU A 213 7.33 -10.20 -1.54
C LEU A 213 8.46 -9.16 -1.49
N ARG A 214 9.31 -9.28 -0.46
CA ARG A 214 10.47 -8.39 -0.28
C ARG A 214 11.68 -8.90 -1.06
N ASN A 215 11.87 -10.21 -1.10
CA ASN A 215 13.03 -10.82 -1.75
C ASN A 215 12.77 -11.12 -3.24
N PRO A 216 13.49 -10.50 -4.18
CA PRO A 216 13.34 -10.76 -5.61
C PRO A 216 13.58 -12.22 -6.01
N ARG A 217 14.44 -12.96 -5.28
CA ARG A 217 14.71 -14.38 -5.58
C ARG A 217 13.48 -15.26 -5.35
N LEU A 218 12.63 -14.91 -4.38
CA LEU A 218 11.38 -15.63 -4.14
C LEU A 218 10.39 -15.42 -5.27
N ILE A 219 10.39 -14.22 -5.90
CA ILE A 219 9.54 -13.93 -7.06
C ILE A 219 9.86 -14.88 -8.22
N GLU A 220 11.15 -15.05 -8.54
CA GLU A 220 11.58 -15.96 -9.60
C GLU A 220 11.21 -17.42 -9.28
N LEU A 221 11.37 -17.86 -8.03
CA LEU A 221 10.97 -19.20 -7.60
C LEU A 221 9.46 -19.43 -7.75
N VAL A 222 8.63 -18.49 -7.30
CA VAL A 222 7.16 -18.60 -7.39
C VAL A 222 6.72 -18.58 -8.86
N ARG A 223 7.29 -17.72 -9.71
CA ARG A 223 6.96 -17.70 -11.16
C ARG A 223 7.37 -18.99 -11.87
N ASN A 224 8.56 -19.51 -11.57
CA ASN A 224 9.01 -20.78 -12.17
C ASN A 224 8.14 -21.95 -11.72
N ALA A 225 7.64 -21.92 -10.48
CA ALA A 225 6.65 -22.88 -10.01
C ALA A 225 5.31 -22.71 -10.77
N ASP A 226 4.83 -21.48 -10.94
CA ASP A 226 3.59 -21.13 -11.67
C ASP A 226 3.60 -21.63 -13.12
N LEU A 227 4.73 -21.53 -13.83
CA LEU A 227 4.89 -22.06 -15.20
C LEU A 227 4.64 -23.58 -15.30
N ASN A 228 4.84 -24.33 -14.20
CA ASN A 228 4.54 -25.76 -14.16
C ASN A 228 3.04 -26.05 -13.94
N PHE A 229 2.24 -25.05 -13.60
CA PHE A 229 0.81 -25.15 -13.37
C PHE A 229 0.05 -24.49 -14.54
N ALA A 230 -0.23 -25.28 -15.58
CA ALA A 230 -0.79 -24.87 -16.87
C ALA A 230 -2.21 -24.23 -16.88
N ASN A 231 -2.68 -23.61 -15.80
CA ASN A 231 -4.00 -22.98 -15.73
C ASN A 231 -3.88 -21.44 -15.68
N ASN A 232 -4.15 -20.77 -16.81
CA ASN A 232 -4.13 -19.31 -16.97
C ASN A 232 -5.22 -18.55 -16.16
N SER A 233 -5.92 -19.22 -15.23
CA SER A 233 -7.02 -18.62 -14.45
C SER A 233 -6.53 -17.79 -13.26
N VAL A 234 -5.31 -18.03 -12.75
CA VAL A 234 -4.73 -17.25 -11.64
C VAL A 234 -3.57 -16.41 -12.19
N GLU A 235 -3.69 -15.09 -12.09
CA GLU A 235 -2.66 -14.15 -12.53
C GLU A 235 -1.90 -13.61 -11.32
N LEU A 236 -0.60 -13.92 -11.22
CA LEU A 236 0.25 -13.49 -10.12
C LEU A 236 0.92 -12.14 -10.42
N HIS A 237 0.63 -11.16 -9.56
CA HIS A 237 1.26 -9.84 -9.52
C HIS A 237 2.05 -9.71 -8.22
N PHE A 238 3.33 -9.36 -8.32
CA PHE A 238 4.17 -9.18 -7.14
C PHE A 238 4.36 -7.70 -6.87
N PHE A 239 4.27 -7.31 -5.60
CA PHE A 239 4.57 -5.96 -5.18
C PHE A 239 5.50 -5.95 -3.97
N ASN A 240 6.28 -4.87 -3.85
CA ASN A 240 7.21 -4.68 -2.76
C ASN A 240 7.04 -3.26 -2.21
N ILE A 241 6.60 -3.16 -0.96
CA ILE A 241 6.28 -1.86 -0.35
C ILE A 241 7.46 -0.90 -0.36
N HIS A 242 8.70 -1.38 -0.19
CA HIS A 242 9.89 -0.52 -0.16
C HIS A 242 10.17 0.09 -1.54
N LYS A 243 10.05 -0.71 -2.62
CA LYS A 243 10.16 -0.21 -4.00
C LYS A 243 9.07 0.81 -4.30
N MET A 244 7.85 0.52 -3.86
CA MET A 244 6.70 1.38 -4.10
C MET A 244 6.88 2.73 -3.40
N VAL A 245 7.25 2.73 -2.10
CA VAL A 245 7.61 3.95 -1.36
C VAL A 245 8.72 4.74 -2.06
N ALA A 246 9.76 4.07 -2.56
CA ALA A 246 10.83 4.73 -3.31
C ALA A 246 10.31 5.40 -4.59
N ARG A 247 9.45 4.75 -5.38
CA ARG A 247 8.84 5.37 -6.58
C ARG A 247 7.99 6.59 -6.24
N GLN A 248 7.17 6.51 -5.19
CA GLN A 248 6.39 7.65 -4.73
C GLN A 248 7.29 8.79 -4.24
N PHE A 249 8.35 8.48 -3.50
CA PHE A 249 9.32 9.47 -3.05
C PHE A 249 9.90 10.26 -4.23
N PHE A 250 10.35 9.59 -5.30
CA PHE A 250 10.87 10.27 -6.49
C PHE A 250 9.81 11.07 -7.25
N SER A 251 8.56 10.61 -7.25
CA SER A 251 7.44 11.37 -7.83
C SER A 251 7.21 12.69 -7.07
N GLN A 252 7.31 12.66 -5.74
CA GLN A 252 7.20 13.86 -4.91
C GLN A 252 8.42 14.77 -5.05
N LEU A 253 9.63 14.19 -5.01
CA LEU A 253 10.89 14.91 -5.21
C LEU A 253 10.86 15.74 -6.50
N LEU A 254 10.36 15.17 -7.60
CA LEU A 254 10.24 15.88 -8.87
C LEU A 254 9.38 17.15 -8.78
N ILE A 255 8.24 17.06 -8.10
CA ILE A 255 7.34 18.22 -7.89
C ILE A 255 8.06 19.29 -7.06
N ASP A 256 8.82 18.88 -6.05
CA ASP A 256 9.57 19.79 -5.19
C ASP A 256 10.75 20.44 -5.93
N LEU A 257 11.42 19.71 -6.84
CA LEU A 257 12.46 20.24 -7.73
C LEU A 257 11.89 21.23 -8.77
N GLU A 258 10.73 20.94 -9.36
CA GLU A 258 10.03 21.85 -10.28
C GLU A 258 9.67 23.17 -9.57
N ARG A 259 9.08 23.09 -8.37
CA ARG A 259 8.70 24.27 -7.56
C ARG A 259 9.88 25.12 -7.13
N SER A 260 11.01 24.50 -6.81
CA SER A 260 12.22 25.20 -6.37
C SER A 260 13.07 25.72 -7.52
N ASN A 261 12.74 25.38 -8.78
CA ASN A 261 13.52 25.71 -9.97
C ASN A 261 15.01 25.30 -9.85
N LYS A 262 15.28 24.19 -9.15
CA LYS A 262 16.62 23.63 -8.88
C LYS A 262 16.76 22.25 -9.58
N PRO A 263 16.93 22.18 -10.91
CA PRO A 263 17.02 20.89 -11.61
C PRO A 263 18.36 20.16 -11.39
N GLN A 264 19.37 20.84 -10.84
CA GLN A 264 20.74 20.32 -10.72
C GLN A 264 20.99 19.65 -9.37
N LEU A 265 20.33 18.51 -9.14
CA LEU A 265 20.62 17.64 -8.01
C LEU A 265 21.93 16.87 -8.28
N GLU A 266 22.97 17.12 -7.48
CA GLU A 266 24.28 16.49 -7.66
C GLU A 266 24.65 15.54 -6.50
N LYS A 267 24.15 15.81 -5.30
CA LYS A 267 24.50 15.08 -4.09
C LYS A 267 23.27 14.59 -3.33
N VAL A 268 23.30 13.32 -2.93
CA VAL A 268 22.29 12.72 -2.06
C VAL A 268 22.98 12.16 -0.83
N VAL A 269 22.58 12.65 0.35
CA VAL A 269 23.10 12.16 1.62
C VAL A 269 22.02 11.33 2.30
N PHE A 270 22.28 10.05 2.52
CA PHE A 270 21.44 9.16 3.31
C PHE A 270 21.91 9.16 4.76
N ILE A 271 20.96 9.26 5.69
CA ILE A 271 21.18 9.05 7.13
C ILE A 271 20.27 7.90 7.53
N GLY A 272 20.88 6.78 7.90
CA GLY A 272 20.22 5.49 8.04
C GLY A 272 20.22 4.68 6.74
N PHE A 273 20.34 3.36 6.87
CA PHE A 273 20.39 2.44 5.74
C PHE A 273 19.45 1.23 5.92
N GLY A 274 18.23 1.49 6.36
CA GLY A 274 17.16 0.49 6.48
C GLY A 274 16.62 0.00 5.12
N ASN A 275 15.58 -0.84 5.13
CA ASN A 275 15.06 -1.43 3.88
C ASN A 275 14.46 -0.38 2.92
N PHE A 276 13.84 0.67 3.45
CA PHE A 276 13.36 1.80 2.66
C PHE A 276 14.51 2.61 2.05
N ALA A 277 15.55 2.92 2.84
CA ALA A 277 16.74 3.61 2.34
C ALA A 277 17.44 2.82 1.22
N LYS A 278 17.57 1.50 1.37
CA LYS A 278 18.11 0.61 0.32
C LYS A 278 17.28 0.67 -0.96
N ALA A 279 15.96 0.67 -0.86
CA ALA A 279 15.07 0.79 -2.03
C ALA A 279 15.17 2.18 -2.69
N ILE A 280 15.25 3.25 -1.89
CA ILE A 280 15.44 4.63 -2.39
C ILE A 280 16.79 4.79 -3.06
N LEU A 281 17.87 4.23 -2.51
CA LEU A 281 19.20 4.21 -3.14
C LEU A 281 19.12 3.56 -4.53
N LEU A 282 18.50 2.39 -4.64
CA LEU A 282 18.37 1.70 -5.93
C LEU A 282 17.54 2.49 -6.92
N GLN A 283 16.50 3.17 -6.47
CA GLN A 283 15.72 4.07 -7.32
C GLN A 283 16.53 5.32 -7.70
N ALA A 284 17.33 5.87 -6.79
CA ALA A 284 18.22 7.01 -7.05
C ALA A 284 19.24 6.67 -8.15
N LEU A 285 19.87 5.49 -8.06
CA LEU A 285 20.80 5.00 -9.07
C LEU A 285 20.16 4.78 -10.45
N ARG A 286 18.83 4.69 -10.53
CA ARG A 286 18.09 4.59 -11.79
C ARG A 286 17.58 5.94 -12.30
N MET A 287 17.24 6.86 -11.39
CA MET A 287 16.53 8.10 -11.70
C MET A 287 17.44 9.33 -11.79
N LEU A 288 18.55 9.36 -11.05
CA LEU A 288 19.38 10.57 -10.92
C LEU A 288 20.41 10.74 -12.03
N HIS A 289 20.04 10.35 -13.26
CA HIS A 289 20.81 10.66 -14.47
C HIS A 289 20.40 12.03 -15.01
N VAL A 290 20.62 13.08 -14.22
CA VAL A 290 20.11 14.43 -14.51
C VAL A 290 21.07 15.30 -15.33
N HIS A 291 22.26 14.78 -15.67
CA HIS A 291 23.26 15.50 -16.46
C HIS A 291 24.00 14.58 -17.45
N PRO A 292 24.25 15.02 -18.71
CA PRO A 292 24.96 14.21 -19.70
C PRO A 292 26.39 13.83 -19.31
N GLU A 293 27.07 14.68 -18.53
CA GLU A 293 28.50 14.51 -18.19
C GLU A 293 28.77 14.20 -16.71
N ARG A 294 27.82 14.48 -15.82
CA ARG A 294 28.03 14.32 -14.37
C ARG A 294 27.30 13.07 -13.88
N GLU A 295 27.87 12.45 -12.86
CA GLU A 295 27.30 11.32 -12.16
C GLU A 295 26.81 11.77 -10.78
N PRO A 296 25.74 11.14 -10.25
CA PRO A 296 25.26 11.46 -8.91
C PRO A 296 26.30 11.04 -7.87
N THR A 297 26.55 11.91 -6.89
CA THR A 297 27.32 11.58 -5.69
C THR A 297 26.36 11.16 -4.59
N ILE A 298 26.53 9.93 -4.09
CA ILE A 298 25.69 9.35 -3.06
C ILE A 298 26.53 8.98 -1.85
N VAL A 299 26.15 9.51 -0.70
CA VAL A 299 26.87 9.31 0.56
C VAL A 299 25.91 8.72 1.57
N ILE A 300 26.31 7.63 2.22
CA ILE A 300 25.45 6.87 3.13
C ILE A 300 26.08 6.86 4.50
N TYR A 301 25.36 7.40 5.49
CA TYR A 301 25.71 7.36 6.90
C TYR A 301 24.87 6.30 7.61
N THR A 302 25.52 5.29 8.18
CA THR A 302 24.86 4.19 8.92
C THR A 302 25.71 3.74 10.09
N ASP A 303 25.12 3.03 11.04
CA ASP A 303 25.75 2.46 12.25
C ASP A 303 26.66 1.23 12.00
N ALA A 304 26.68 0.72 10.77
CA ALA A 304 27.42 -0.47 10.37
C ALA A 304 27.96 -0.33 8.93
N ALA A 305 28.66 0.77 8.66
CA ALA A 305 29.04 1.20 7.31
C ALA A 305 29.84 0.14 6.55
N THR A 306 30.84 -0.45 7.20
CA THR A 306 31.71 -1.46 6.56
C THR A 306 30.91 -2.72 6.18
N LYS A 307 30.00 -3.16 7.05
CA LYS A 307 29.17 -4.35 6.81
C LYS A 307 28.16 -4.11 5.70
N GLU A 308 27.47 -2.98 5.74
CA GLU A 308 26.45 -2.63 4.75
C GLU A 308 27.05 -2.36 3.37
N GLN A 309 28.24 -1.74 3.31
CA GLN A 309 28.99 -1.57 2.06
C GLN A 309 29.34 -2.93 1.44
N ALA A 310 29.86 -3.87 2.23
CA ALA A 310 30.22 -5.20 1.74
C ALA A 310 28.99 -5.96 1.20
N LEU A 311 27.87 -5.93 1.94
CA LEU A 311 26.61 -6.56 1.49
C LEU A 311 26.05 -5.90 0.23
N PHE A 312 26.15 -4.58 0.12
CA PHE A 312 25.71 -3.85 -1.07
C PHE A 312 26.57 -4.20 -2.30
N GLN A 313 27.90 -4.25 -2.15
CA GLN A 313 28.83 -4.61 -3.22
C GLN A 313 28.68 -6.07 -3.66
N GLU A 314 28.45 -7.00 -2.72
CA GLU A 314 28.17 -8.40 -3.06
C GLU A 314 26.89 -8.53 -3.89
N ARG A 315 25.85 -7.77 -3.53
CA ARG A 315 24.56 -7.81 -4.22
C ARG A 315 24.55 -7.06 -5.55
N TYR A 316 25.28 -5.94 -5.65
CA TYR A 316 25.31 -5.05 -6.80
C TYR A 316 26.76 -4.72 -7.20
N PRO A 317 27.52 -5.71 -7.71
CA PRO A 317 28.96 -5.56 -7.95
C PRO A 317 29.30 -4.47 -8.97
N MET A 318 28.39 -4.16 -9.91
CA MET A 318 28.57 -3.14 -10.93
C MET A 318 28.00 -1.76 -10.57
N ALA A 319 27.49 -1.56 -9.34
CA ALA A 319 26.89 -0.27 -8.93
C ALA A 319 27.87 0.92 -8.97
N HIS A 320 29.17 0.65 -8.77
CA HIS A 320 30.23 1.66 -8.84
C HIS A 320 30.41 2.27 -10.25
N LYS A 321 29.85 1.64 -11.30
CA LYS A 321 29.85 2.17 -12.68
C LYS A 321 28.69 3.13 -12.96
N ILE A 322 27.79 3.32 -12.00
CA ILE A 322 26.57 4.15 -12.14
C ILE A 322 26.79 5.55 -11.55
N GLY A 323 27.49 5.61 -10.42
CA GLY A 323 27.82 6.84 -9.74
C GLY A 323 28.73 6.60 -8.53
N ASN A 324 29.16 7.69 -7.90
CA ASN A 324 30.06 7.64 -6.76
C ASN A 324 29.29 7.35 -5.47
N ILE A 325 29.41 6.13 -4.94
CA ILE A 325 28.70 5.66 -3.74
C ILE A 325 29.72 5.43 -2.62
N SER A 326 29.53 6.10 -1.48
CA SER A 326 30.38 5.92 -0.30
C SER A 326 29.57 5.66 0.97
N PHE A 327 30.16 4.88 1.89
CA PHE A 327 29.57 4.51 3.16
C PHE A 327 30.45 5.03 4.31
N HIS A 328 29.82 5.64 5.30
CA HIS A 328 30.48 6.24 6.46
C HIS A 328 29.74 5.87 7.74
N GLU A 329 30.50 5.75 8.83
CA GLU A 329 29.92 5.47 10.15
C GLU A 329 29.15 6.68 10.67
N PHE A 330 27.93 6.46 11.14
CA PHE A 330 27.10 7.49 11.75
C PHE A 330 27.15 7.40 13.28
N ASN A 331 27.89 8.32 13.89
CA ASN A 331 28.07 8.37 15.34
C ASN A 331 27.04 9.26 16.05
N GLY A 332 25.93 9.62 15.39
CA GLY A 332 24.89 10.50 15.95
C GLY A 332 25.22 12.01 15.96
N SER A 333 26.39 12.42 15.44
CA SER A 333 26.79 13.83 15.38
C SER A 333 26.55 14.43 13.99
N PHE A 334 25.57 15.33 13.88
CA PHE A 334 25.26 16.02 12.62
C PHE A 334 26.30 17.08 12.25
N GLN A 335 26.97 17.69 13.22
CA GLN A 335 27.98 18.72 12.93
C GLN A 335 29.18 18.15 12.16
N ALA A 336 29.65 16.95 12.55
CA ALA A 336 30.72 16.26 11.84
C ALA A 336 30.31 15.91 10.40
N LEU A 337 29.09 15.41 10.22
CA LEU A 337 28.51 15.12 8.90
C LEU A 337 28.43 16.39 8.03
N LEU A 338 27.88 17.48 8.56
CA LEU A 338 27.74 18.75 7.83
C LEU A 338 29.09 19.30 7.36
N GLN A 339 30.12 19.16 8.20
CA GLN A 339 31.48 19.60 7.88
C GLN A 339 32.15 18.69 6.85
N GLN A 340 32.09 17.37 7.05
CA GLN A 340 32.73 16.38 6.17
C GLN A 340 32.16 16.45 4.75
N GLU A 341 30.85 16.63 4.63
CA GLU A 341 30.17 16.63 3.34
C GLU A 341 30.15 18.00 2.65
N GLU A 342 30.82 19.00 3.25
CA GLU A 342 30.89 20.38 2.76
C GLU A 342 29.52 20.95 2.38
N LEU A 343 28.49 20.62 3.18
CA LEU A 343 27.11 20.98 2.88
C LEU A 343 26.89 22.51 2.88
N THR A 344 27.81 23.27 3.48
CA THR A 344 27.83 24.73 3.37
C THR A 344 27.99 25.23 1.94
N ASN A 345 28.78 24.52 1.12
CA ASN A 345 29.08 24.92 -0.26
C ASN A 345 28.13 24.27 -1.28
N THR A 346 27.61 23.08 -0.96
CA THR A 346 26.84 22.23 -1.88
C THR A 346 25.34 22.19 -1.57
N ALA A 347 24.85 22.97 -0.59
CA ALA A 347 23.47 22.94 -0.10
C ALA A 347 22.42 23.00 -1.22
N GLN A 348 22.59 23.90 -2.20
CA GLN A 348 21.60 24.11 -3.26
C GLN A 348 21.46 22.93 -4.23
N GLN A 349 22.45 22.03 -4.26
CA GLN A 349 22.50 20.86 -5.13
C GLN A 349 22.44 19.54 -4.32
N THR A 350 22.10 19.63 -3.02
CA THR A 350 22.07 18.49 -2.11
C THR A 350 20.67 18.25 -1.57
N ILE A 351 20.27 16.99 -1.47
CA ILE A 351 19.16 16.56 -0.62
C ILE A 351 19.66 15.64 0.48
N VAL A 352 19.03 15.72 1.65
CA VAL A 352 19.26 14.76 2.74
C VAL A 352 18.05 13.87 2.87
N ILE A 353 18.27 12.55 2.95
CA ILE A 353 17.24 11.53 3.14
C ILE A 353 17.53 10.79 4.44
N ASN A 354 16.64 10.93 5.40
CA ASN A 354 16.73 10.28 6.70
C ASN A 354 15.72 9.13 6.78
N ALA A 355 16.24 7.90 6.86
CA ALA A 355 15.45 6.69 6.66
C ALA A 355 16.01 5.47 7.43
N PHE A 356 15.94 5.53 8.75
CA PHE A 356 16.01 4.38 9.64
C PHE A 356 14.67 3.60 9.64
N ASP A 357 14.69 2.36 10.11
CA ASP A 357 13.48 1.54 10.21
C ASP A 357 12.51 2.01 11.33
N ASP A 358 12.96 2.92 12.21
CA ASP A 358 12.18 3.47 13.33
C ASP A 358 11.76 4.94 13.09
N ASP A 359 10.46 5.22 13.13
CA ASP A 359 9.88 6.54 12.86
C ASP A 359 10.27 7.59 13.91
N GLU A 360 10.44 7.20 15.18
CA GLU A 360 10.82 8.12 16.25
C GLU A 360 12.27 8.61 16.07
N THR A 361 13.19 7.69 15.76
CA THR A 361 14.57 7.98 15.41
C THR A 361 14.64 8.92 14.21
N ASN A 362 13.85 8.64 13.17
CA ASN A 362 13.77 9.49 11.98
C ASN A 362 13.33 10.92 12.34
N LEU A 363 12.29 11.07 13.14
CA LEU A 363 11.84 12.39 13.54
C LEU A 363 12.90 13.16 14.33
N ASN A 364 13.48 12.54 15.36
CA ASN A 364 14.47 13.18 16.22
C ASN A 364 15.69 13.64 15.41
N ASN A 365 16.17 12.79 14.50
CA ASN A 365 17.26 13.11 13.59
C ASN A 365 16.92 14.28 12.67
N ALA A 366 15.70 14.34 12.15
CA ALA A 366 15.26 15.42 11.27
C ALA A 366 15.24 16.78 11.98
N LEU A 367 14.71 16.81 13.21
CA LEU A 367 14.64 18.03 14.02
C LEU A 367 16.03 18.49 14.45
N GLU A 368 16.90 17.58 14.88
CA GLU A 368 18.27 17.91 15.26
C GLU A 368 19.05 18.42 14.04
N LEU A 369 18.96 17.75 12.89
CA LEU A 369 19.58 18.22 11.65
C LEU A 369 19.06 19.60 11.25
N LEU A 370 17.76 19.85 11.35
CA LEU A 370 17.17 21.16 11.07
C LEU A 370 17.76 22.24 11.98
N GLN A 371 17.92 21.93 13.27
CA GLN A 371 18.52 22.83 14.27
C GLN A 371 19.99 23.13 13.99
N GLN A 372 20.79 22.11 13.65
CA GLN A 372 22.23 22.28 13.39
C GLN A 372 22.50 22.93 12.02
N SER A 373 21.56 22.84 11.08
CA SER A 373 21.69 23.37 9.71
C SER A 373 20.85 24.63 9.46
N ARG A 374 20.50 25.41 10.48
CA ARG A 374 19.62 26.60 10.34
C ARG A 374 20.04 27.61 9.27
N GLN A 375 21.34 27.72 8.99
CA GLN A 375 21.90 28.65 8.01
C GLN A 375 22.02 28.05 6.60
N LEU A 376 21.64 26.78 6.41
CA LEU A 376 21.80 26.04 5.16
C LEU A 376 20.45 25.79 4.49
N ASP A 377 20.43 25.89 3.16
CA ASP A 377 19.22 25.73 2.35
C ASP A 377 19.26 24.44 1.53
N PHE A 378 19.03 23.32 2.20
CA PHE A 378 18.78 22.01 1.57
C PHE A 378 17.51 21.37 2.15
N PRO A 379 16.74 20.62 1.34
CA PRO A 379 15.59 19.87 1.82
C PRO A 379 16.02 18.62 2.58
N ILE A 380 15.28 18.32 3.65
CA ILE A 380 15.42 17.15 4.51
C ILE A 380 14.20 16.29 4.33
N TYR A 381 14.37 15.15 3.67
CA TYR A 381 13.32 14.16 3.50
C TYR A 381 13.40 13.12 4.62
N THR A 382 12.30 12.92 5.34
CA THR A 382 12.25 12.05 6.52
C THR A 382 11.18 10.98 6.35
N LEU A 383 11.59 9.71 6.49
CA LEU A 383 10.67 8.58 6.54
C LEU A 383 9.84 8.67 7.83
N ASN A 384 8.52 8.60 7.71
CA ASN A 384 7.63 8.61 8.86
C ASN A 384 6.34 7.84 8.53
N ALA A 385 6.35 6.52 8.58
CA ALA A 385 5.25 5.71 8.07
C ALA A 385 3.93 5.90 8.85
N GLU A 386 3.99 6.13 10.16
CA GLU A 386 2.81 6.08 11.05
C GLU A 386 2.39 7.43 11.68
N GLY A 387 3.19 8.49 11.55
CA GLY A 387 3.05 9.74 12.29
C GLY A 387 2.07 10.79 11.73
N LYS A 388 0.83 10.43 11.38
CA LYS A 388 -0.16 11.36 10.76
C LYS A 388 -0.37 12.67 11.54
N GLY A 389 -0.56 12.57 12.86
CA GLY A 389 -0.86 13.74 13.69
C GLY A 389 0.30 14.73 13.75
N LEU A 390 1.52 14.23 13.77
CA LEU A 390 2.71 15.06 13.81
C LEU A 390 3.02 15.70 12.45
N ARG A 391 2.84 14.96 11.35
CA ARG A 391 2.95 15.52 9.99
C ARG A 391 2.05 16.75 9.83
N ALA A 392 0.79 16.65 10.23
CA ALA A 392 -0.18 17.75 10.17
C ALA A 392 0.24 18.97 11.01
N LEU A 393 0.84 18.76 12.19
CA LEU A 393 1.36 19.84 13.02
C LEU A 393 2.57 20.51 12.36
N MET A 394 3.47 19.73 11.75
CA MET A 394 4.68 20.28 11.13
C MET A 394 4.39 21.01 9.81
N GLU A 395 3.43 20.54 9.02
CA GLU A 395 2.94 21.25 7.82
C GLU A 395 2.35 22.63 8.15
N SER A 396 1.81 22.80 9.36
CA SER A 396 1.26 24.09 9.80
C SER A 396 2.32 25.10 10.25
N SER A 397 3.57 24.67 10.46
CA SER A 397 4.66 25.54 10.91
C SER A 397 5.47 26.10 9.74
N THR A 398 5.58 27.43 9.66
CA THR A 398 6.42 28.11 8.66
C THR A 398 7.91 27.90 8.89
N GLU A 399 8.34 27.56 10.11
CA GLU A 399 9.77 27.36 10.44
C GLU A 399 10.31 26.01 9.94
N ASN A 400 9.44 25.06 9.63
CA ASN A 400 9.80 23.68 9.30
C ASN A 400 9.68 23.35 7.80
N GLN A 401 9.65 24.36 6.92
CA GLN A 401 9.44 24.17 5.47
C GLN A 401 10.51 23.32 4.78
N ARG A 402 11.68 23.10 5.40
CA ARG A 402 12.74 22.23 4.88
C ARG A 402 12.51 20.74 5.17
N ILE A 403 11.60 20.37 6.08
CA ILE A 403 11.32 18.96 6.40
C ILE A 403 10.16 18.47 5.56
N HIS A 404 10.41 17.44 4.76
CA HIS A 404 9.44 16.80 3.89
C HIS A 404 9.24 15.35 4.33
N PHE A 405 8.03 14.97 4.71
CA PHE A 405 7.73 13.61 5.11
C PHE A 405 7.41 12.72 3.90
N PHE A 406 7.83 11.46 3.96
CA PHE A 406 7.46 10.46 2.97
C PHE A 406 7.15 9.09 3.59
N GLY A 407 6.58 8.19 2.78
CA GLY A 407 6.33 6.80 3.15
C GLY A 407 5.11 6.56 4.02
N GLY A 408 4.14 7.48 4.03
CA GLY A 408 2.95 7.32 4.88
C GLY A 408 2.08 6.16 4.41
N ILE A 409 1.50 5.45 5.37
CA ILE A 409 0.67 4.27 5.09
C ILE A 409 -0.52 4.67 4.21
N GLU A 410 -1.12 5.84 4.43
CA GLU A 410 -2.29 6.28 3.67
C GLU A 410 -2.02 6.43 2.17
N GLU A 411 -0.85 6.94 1.81
CA GLU A 411 -0.47 7.15 0.43
C GLU A 411 0.04 5.85 -0.23
N THR A 412 0.71 5.00 0.56
CA THR A 412 1.48 3.84 0.05
C THR A 412 0.72 2.52 0.12
N CYS A 413 -0.35 2.42 0.89
CA CYS A 413 -1.16 1.21 1.06
C CYS A 413 -2.57 1.40 0.48
N SER A 414 -2.67 1.91 -0.75
CA SER A 414 -3.94 2.06 -1.48
C SER A 414 -4.14 0.97 -2.53
N ILE A 415 -5.39 0.72 -2.91
CA ILE A 415 -5.74 -0.28 -3.94
C ILE A 415 -5.07 0.06 -5.27
N GLU A 416 -5.13 1.31 -5.70
CA GLU A 416 -4.49 1.76 -6.94
C GLU A 416 -3.01 1.45 -6.94
N PHE A 417 -2.33 1.74 -5.83
CA PHE A 417 -0.88 1.65 -5.76
C PHE A 417 -0.38 0.20 -5.69
N ILE A 418 -1.15 -0.70 -5.07
CA ILE A 418 -0.85 -2.14 -5.03
C ILE A 418 -1.18 -2.83 -6.35
N THR A 419 -2.32 -2.47 -6.95
CA THR A 419 -2.71 -3.05 -8.25
C THR A 419 -1.86 -2.53 -9.39
N GLY A 420 -1.31 -1.32 -9.24
CA GLY A 420 -0.36 -0.70 -10.16
C GLY A 420 -0.97 -0.37 -11.52
N GLU A 421 -2.30 -0.43 -11.68
CA GLU A 421 -2.96 -0.34 -12.99
C GLU A 421 -2.63 0.97 -13.73
N LYS A 422 -2.64 2.12 -13.05
CA LYS A 422 -2.22 3.38 -13.68
C LYS A 422 -0.72 3.46 -13.93
N GLN A 423 0.10 2.97 -13.00
CA GLN A 423 1.56 3.07 -13.10
C GLN A 423 2.12 2.17 -14.20
N ASP A 424 1.56 0.98 -14.37
CA ASP A 424 2.01 0.01 -15.37
C ASP A 424 1.47 0.35 -16.77
N ARG A 425 0.42 1.18 -16.91
CA ARG A 425 -0.12 1.57 -18.24
C ARG A 425 0.94 2.21 -19.14
N MET A 426 1.71 3.16 -18.61
CA MET A 426 2.79 3.79 -19.37
C MET A 426 3.91 2.79 -19.69
N ALA A 427 4.27 1.94 -18.73
CA ALA A 427 5.29 0.92 -18.94
C ALA A 427 4.88 -0.12 -19.99
N GLN A 428 3.60 -0.50 -20.02
CA GLN A 428 2.98 -1.34 -21.05
C GLN A 428 3.01 -0.66 -22.41
N ALA A 429 2.59 0.60 -22.50
CA ALA A 429 2.62 1.35 -23.76
C ALA A 429 4.04 1.45 -24.35
N ILE A 430 5.05 1.68 -23.50
CA ILE A 430 6.46 1.67 -23.88
C ILE A 430 6.88 0.29 -24.42
N HIS A 431 6.48 -0.79 -23.74
CA HIS A 431 6.79 -2.16 -24.15
C HIS A 431 6.13 -2.52 -25.49
N ASP A 432 4.85 -2.20 -25.65
CA ASP A 432 4.08 -2.47 -26.86
C ASP A 432 4.64 -1.70 -28.07
N ASP A 433 5.06 -0.44 -27.84
CA ASP A 433 5.74 0.38 -28.83
C ASP A 433 7.11 -0.20 -29.20
N TYR A 434 7.89 -0.64 -28.21
CA TYR A 434 9.15 -1.34 -28.42
C TYR A 434 8.98 -2.62 -29.26
N GLN A 435 7.98 -3.45 -28.96
CA GLN A 435 7.69 -4.67 -29.72
C GLN A 435 7.36 -4.41 -31.20
N LYS A 436 6.65 -3.31 -31.51
CA LYS A 436 6.37 -2.92 -32.90
C LYS A 436 7.65 -2.61 -33.67
N LEU A 437 8.62 -1.98 -33.02
CA LEU A 437 9.87 -1.54 -33.65
C LEU A 437 10.85 -2.68 -33.92
N ILE A 438 10.90 -3.66 -33.02
CA ILE A 438 11.77 -4.83 -33.19
C ILE A 438 11.16 -5.93 -34.07
N SER A 439 9.95 -5.73 -34.60
CA SER A 439 9.26 -6.72 -35.44
C SER A 439 10.03 -6.96 -36.76
N GLY A 440 11.05 -7.82 -36.70
CA GLY A 440 11.94 -8.13 -37.82
C GLY A 440 13.44 -8.19 -37.49
N GLU A 441 13.90 -7.74 -36.31
CA GLU A 441 15.33 -7.68 -35.97
C GLU A 441 15.67 -8.37 -34.63
N ALA A 442 16.75 -9.16 -34.61
CA ALA A 442 17.21 -9.93 -33.45
C ALA A 442 18.07 -9.10 -32.48
N SER A 443 17.61 -7.91 -32.06
CA SER A 443 18.41 -7.02 -31.20
C SER A 443 18.31 -7.36 -29.70
N GLU A 444 17.28 -8.07 -29.24
CA GLU A 444 17.06 -8.41 -27.83
C GLU A 444 16.57 -9.86 -27.63
N SER A 445 16.76 -10.41 -26.44
CA SER A 445 16.36 -11.79 -26.13
C SER A 445 14.87 -11.93 -25.79
N LYS A 446 14.35 -13.16 -25.83
CA LYS A 446 12.95 -13.47 -25.46
C LYS A 446 12.56 -12.95 -24.07
N ARG A 447 13.52 -12.83 -23.14
CA ARG A 447 13.35 -12.32 -21.77
C ARG A 447 12.84 -10.87 -21.73
N TYR A 448 13.10 -10.10 -22.77
CA TYR A 448 12.75 -8.68 -22.91
C TYR A 448 11.71 -8.42 -24.03
N THR A 449 11.27 -9.45 -24.76
CA THR A 449 10.45 -9.29 -25.97
C THR A 449 9.15 -10.08 -25.95
N SER A 450 8.86 -10.86 -24.89
CA SER A 450 7.59 -11.58 -24.72
C SER A 450 6.41 -10.64 -24.44
N ASP A 451 5.18 -11.16 -24.49
CA ASP A 451 3.97 -10.44 -24.07
C ASP A 451 4.10 -9.92 -22.62
N TRP A 452 3.52 -8.75 -22.34
CA TRP A 452 3.62 -8.08 -21.04
C TRP A 452 3.29 -9.02 -19.87
N HIS A 453 2.24 -9.82 -19.95
CA HIS A 453 1.84 -10.68 -18.82
C HIS A 453 2.90 -11.74 -18.51
N THR A 454 3.57 -12.26 -19.54
CA THR A 454 4.64 -13.27 -19.45
C THR A 454 6.05 -12.69 -19.31
N LEU A 455 6.18 -11.37 -19.41
CA LEU A 455 7.46 -10.67 -19.37
C LEU A 455 8.13 -10.84 -18.00
N SER A 456 9.45 -11.01 -18.02
CA SER A 456 10.24 -11.13 -16.79
C SER A 456 10.11 -9.87 -15.94
N GLU A 457 10.15 -9.98 -14.60
CA GLU A 457 10.04 -8.80 -13.73
C GLU A 457 11.20 -7.81 -13.93
N ASP A 458 12.38 -8.30 -14.31
CA ASP A 458 13.52 -7.49 -14.73
C ASP A 458 13.17 -6.61 -15.93
N ALA A 459 12.56 -7.18 -16.98
CA ALA A 459 12.13 -6.44 -18.16
C ALA A 459 10.92 -5.52 -17.88
N LYS A 460 9.96 -5.92 -17.03
CA LYS A 460 8.89 -5.02 -16.57
C LYS A 460 9.45 -3.85 -15.79
N ASP A 461 10.38 -4.08 -14.86
CA ASP A 461 11.06 -3.04 -14.11
C ASP A 461 11.86 -2.09 -15.02
N ALA A 462 12.45 -2.59 -16.11
CA ALA A 462 13.12 -1.74 -17.11
C ALA A 462 12.15 -0.73 -17.75
N ASN A 463 10.98 -1.22 -18.19
CA ASN A 463 9.93 -0.38 -18.77
C ASN A 463 9.30 0.58 -17.75
N ARG A 464 9.04 0.12 -16.51
CA ARG A 464 8.56 0.96 -15.41
C ARG A 464 9.53 2.10 -15.09
N THR A 465 10.83 1.79 -15.03
CA THR A 465 11.88 2.77 -14.78
C THR A 465 11.97 3.79 -15.92
N GLN A 466 11.79 3.36 -17.17
CA GLN A 466 11.75 4.27 -18.31
C GLN A 466 10.53 5.20 -18.26
N ALA A 467 9.35 4.66 -17.91
CA ALA A 467 8.13 5.43 -17.70
C ALA A 467 8.30 6.47 -16.59
N ASP A 468 8.85 6.07 -15.43
CA ASP A 468 9.09 6.96 -14.28
C ASP A 468 10.05 8.11 -14.66
N HIS A 469 11.04 7.83 -15.52
CA HIS A 469 12.04 8.83 -15.93
C HIS A 469 11.51 9.82 -16.99
N ILE A 470 10.32 9.61 -17.58
CA ILE A 470 9.72 10.59 -18.51
C ILE A 470 9.56 11.94 -17.82
N SER A 471 9.06 11.96 -16.58
CA SER A 471 8.88 13.19 -15.81
C SER A 471 10.20 13.92 -15.56
N PHE A 472 11.31 13.20 -15.30
CA PHE A 472 12.64 13.79 -15.22
C PHE A 472 13.05 14.45 -16.54
N LYS A 473 12.82 13.79 -17.68
CA LYS A 473 13.17 14.34 -19.01
C LYS A 473 12.39 15.62 -19.32
N LEU A 474 11.11 15.66 -18.94
CA LEU A 474 10.28 16.87 -19.07
C LEU A 474 10.85 18.00 -18.21
N LEU A 475 11.17 17.73 -16.93
CA LEU A 475 11.77 18.72 -16.04
C LEU A 475 13.10 19.27 -16.59
N LEU A 476 13.98 18.40 -17.07
CA LEU A 476 15.31 18.77 -17.59
C LEU A 476 15.25 19.57 -18.91
N SER A 477 14.15 19.47 -19.65
CA SER A 477 13.88 20.26 -20.86
C SER A 477 12.96 21.46 -20.58
N GLY A 478 12.70 21.78 -19.30
CA GLY A 478 11.85 22.90 -18.92
C GLY A 478 10.39 22.76 -19.36
N LYS A 479 9.92 21.54 -19.63
CA LYS A 479 8.54 21.23 -20.02
C LYS A 479 7.70 20.93 -18.78
N SER A 480 6.40 21.22 -18.86
CA SER A 480 5.50 21.03 -17.72
C SER A 480 5.37 19.57 -17.35
N LEU A 481 5.41 19.27 -16.04
CA LEU A 481 5.08 17.93 -15.53
C LEU A 481 3.59 17.59 -15.65
N ASN A 482 2.72 18.59 -15.85
CA ASN A 482 1.29 18.37 -16.00
C ASN A 482 0.97 17.77 -17.38
N PRO A 483 0.46 16.52 -17.46
CA PRO A 483 0.14 15.88 -18.73
C PRO A 483 -0.87 16.67 -19.57
N LEU A 484 -1.76 17.44 -18.95
CA LEU A 484 -2.79 18.24 -19.64
C LEU A 484 -2.23 19.50 -20.31
N SER A 485 -1.07 19.99 -19.86
CA SER A 485 -0.42 21.19 -20.42
C SER A 485 0.42 20.90 -21.66
N ASN A 486 0.71 19.62 -21.94
CA ASN A 486 1.62 19.19 -23.01
C ASN A 486 0.86 18.78 -24.28
N THR A 487 -0.01 19.63 -24.83
CA THR A 487 -0.75 19.29 -26.07
C THR A 487 0.11 19.35 -27.33
N ASP A 488 1.17 20.17 -27.34
CA ASP A 488 2.15 20.28 -28.44
C ASP A 488 3.59 20.06 -27.91
N LEU A 489 3.86 18.89 -27.34
CA LEU A 489 5.18 18.57 -26.81
C LEU A 489 6.18 18.29 -27.94
N HIS A 490 7.12 19.21 -28.14
CA HIS A 490 8.23 19.05 -29.08
C HIS A 490 9.58 19.23 -28.39
N PHE A 491 10.57 18.44 -28.77
CA PHE A 491 11.95 18.57 -28.31
C PHE A 491 12.85 19.19 -29.39
N SER A 492 13.74 20.10 -29.02
CA SER A 492 14.79 20.60 -29.93
C SER A 492 15.83 19.51 -30.24
N LYS A 493 16.68 19.73 -31.24
CA LYS A 493 17.75 18.79 -31.58
C LYS A 493 18.74 18.63 -30.43
N GLU A 494 19.05 19.73 -29.75
CA GLU A 494 19.96 19.77 -28.60
C GLU A 494 19.33 19.06 -27.39
N GLU A 495 18.03 19.26 -27.15
CA GLU A 495 17.27 18.53 -26.12
C GLU A 495 17.29 17.02 -26.40
N ILE A 496 17.05 16.61 -27.66
CA ILE A 496 17.05 15.19 -28.05
C ILE A 496 18.42 14.55 -27.78
N GLU A 497 19.53 15.19 -28.18
CA GLU A 497 20.86 14.62 -27.97
C GLU A 497 21.19 14.52 -26.47
N SER A 498 20.92 15.57 -25.70
CA SER A 498 21.15 15.59 -24.25
C SER A 498 20.32 14.51 -23.53
N LEU A 499 19.04 14.40 -23.85
CA LEU A 499 18.14 13.42 -23.25
C LEU A 499 18.43 11.98 -23.71
N ALA A 500 18.97 11.78 -24.91
CA ALA A 500 19.42 10.48 -25.39
C ALA A 500 20.64 9.97 -24.63
N ILE A 501 21.62 10.84 -24.33
CA ILE A 501 22.75 10.49 -23.45
C ILE A 501 22.25 10.06 -22.06
N ILE A 502 21.29 10.81 -21.52
CA ILE A 502 20.67 10.50 -20.22
C ILE A 502 19.91 9.17 -20.26
N GLU A 503 19.17 8.91 -21.34
CA GLU A 503 18.45 7.64 -21.52
C GLU A 503 19.40 6.45 -21.61
N HIS A 504 20.51 6.60 -22.33
CA HIS A 504 21.55 5.57 -22.40
C HIS A 504 22.13 5.29 -21.01
N LYS A 505 22.48 6.33 -20.24
CA LYS A 505 22.97 6.17 -18.86
C LYS A 505 21.95 5.45 -17.97
N ARG A 506 20.66 5.81 -18.05
CA ARG A 506 19.57 5.15 -17.33
C ARG A 506 19.44 3.68 -17.71
N TRP A 507 19.54 3.36 -19.00
CA TRP A 507 19.51 1.99 -19.49
C TRP A 507 20.72 1.18 -18.99
N MET A 508 21.93 1.77 -19.05
CA MET A 508 23.15 1.16 -18.52
C MET A 508 23.05 0.91 -17.02
N ALA A 509 22.53 1.89 -16.25
CA ALA A 509 22.33 1.75 -14.81
C ALA A 509 21.41 0.59 -14.46
N HIS A 510 20.31 0.42 -15.20
CA HIS A 510 19.45 -0.75 -15.06
C HIS A 510 20.23 -2.05 -15.28
N ARG A 511 20.99 -2.15 -16.39
CA ARG A 511 21.79 -3.33 -16.72
C ARG A 511 22.83 -3.64 -15.64
N TYR A 512 23.58 -2.64 -15.17
CA TYR A 512 24.57 -2.80 -14.10
C TYR A 512 23.94 -3.27 -12.77
N LEU A 513 22.76 -2.74 -12.39
CA LEU A 513 22.06 -3.19 -11.19
C LEU A 513 21.59 -4.65 -11.27
N TYR A 514 21.38 -5.18 -12.48
CA TYR A 514 21.09 -6.60 -12.72
C TYR A 514 22.35 -7.45 -12.94
N GLY A 515 23.53 -6.87 -12.77
CA GLY A 515 24.82 -7.55 -12.85
C GLY A 515 25.33 -7.76 -14.27
N TRP A 516 24.84 -6.98 -15.23
CA TRP A 516 25.41 -7.00 -16.58
C TRP A 516 26.75 -6.26 -16.62
N ASP A 517 27.64 -6.65 -17.53
CA ASP A 517 28.89 -5.94 -17.80
C ASP A 517 29.21 -5.87 -19.30
N PHE A 518 30.17 -5.02 -19.66
CA PHE A 518 30.65 -4.87 -21.02
C PHE A 518 31.37 -6.14 -21.51
N ALA A 519 31.03 -6.55 -22.73
CA ALA A 519 31.90 -7.38 -23.56
C ALA A 519 31.61 -7.07 -25.04
N PRO A 520 32.59 -7.21 -25.95
CA PRO A 520 32.40 -6.92 -27.38
C PRO A 520 31.36 -7.83 -28.04
N VAL A 521 31.06 -8.99 -27.44
CA VAL A 521 30.05 -9.93 -27.92
C VAL A 521 29.02 -10.13 -26.81
N ARG A 522 27.74 -10.03 -27.17
CA ARG A 522 26.62 -10.24 -26.25
C ARG A 522 26.60 -11.69 -25.74
N ASN A 523 26.39 -11.87 -24.45
CA ASN A 523 26.17 -13.18 -23.82
C ASN A 523 25.19 -13.03 -22.65
N ASP A 524 23.94 -13.45 -22.82
CA ASP A 524 22.89 -13.28 -21.82
C ASP A 524 23.10 -14.16 -20.57
N GLU A 525 23.75 -15.32 -20.69
CA GLU A 525 24.03 -16.23 -19.56
C GLU A 525 25.07 -15.64 -18.61
N LEU A 526 26.13 -15.04 -19.18
CA LEU A 526 27.17 -14.33 -18.44
C LEU A 526 26.80 -12.86 -18.17
N LYS A 527 25.62 -12.42 -18.63
CA LYS A 527 25.14 -11.04 -18.57
C LYS A 527 26.12 -10.04 -19.18
N LEU A 528 26.58 -10.28 -20.39
CA LEU A 528 27.50 -9.40 -21.10
C LEU A 528 26.82 -8.69 -22.28
N HIS A 529 27.03 -7.39 -22.45
CA HIS A 529 26.43 -6.60 -23.52
C HIS A 529 27.40 -5.58 -24.17
N PRO A 530 27.47 -5.48 -25.51
CA PRO A 530 28.42 -4.60 -26.20
C PRO A 530 28.13 -3.11 -26.05
N SER A 531 26.86 -2.72 -25.94
CA SER A 531 26.48 -1.31 -25.77
C SER A 531 26.71 -0.76 -24.35
N LEU A 532 27.30 -1.51 -23.41
CA LEU A 532 27.65 -1.03 -22.07
C LEU A 532 28.97 -0.23 -22.08
N VAL A 533 28.99 0.82 -22.90
CA VAL A 533 30.14 1.73 -23.08
C VAL A 533 29.68 3.19 -23.00
N PRO A 534 30.60 4.12 -22.73
CA PRO A 534 30.31 5.56 -22.77
C PRO A 534 29.73 6.03 -24.12
N TRP A 535 28.98 7.14 -24.11
CA TRP A 535 28.24 7.65 -25.28
C TRP A 535 29.13 7.99 -26.49
N ASP A 536 30.38 8.34 -26.28
CA ASP A 536 31.34 8.61 -27.36
C ASP A 536 31.80 7.33 -28.09
N GLN A 537 31.64 6.17 -27.46
CA GLN A 537 32.11 4.86 -27.96
C GLN A 537 31.00 3.98 -28.55
N ILE A 538 29.74 4.37 -28.38
CA ILE A 538 28.59 3.65 -28.93
C ILE A 538 28.40 3.99 -30.42
N SER A 539 27.99 3.00 -31.22
CA SER A 539 27.76 3.21 -32.66
C SER A 539 26.60 4.17 -32.91
N GLU A 540 26.60 4.91 -34.03
CA GLU A 540 25.49 5.82 -34.35
C GLU A 540 24.14 5.12 -34.50
N ALA A 541 24.12 3.86 -34.96
CA ALA A 541 22.89 3.06 -35.05
C ALA A 541 22.30 2.78 -33.65
N GLU A 542 23.16 2.53 -32.67
CA GLU A 542 22.72 2.32 -31.28
C GLU A 542 22.29 3.65 -30.63
N LYS A 543 23.02 4.75 -30.83
CA LYS A 543 22.60 6.09 -30.36
C LYS A 543 21.23 6.49 -30.89
N GLN A 544 20.92 6.11 -32.13
CA GLN A 544 19.64 6.42 -32.74
C GLN A 544 18.47 5.79 -31.96
N LYS A 545 18.66 4.63 -31.34
CA LYS A 545 17.62 3.98 -30.51
C LYS A 545 17.22 4.84 -29.30
N ASP A 546 18.19 5.47 -28.65
CA ASP A 546 17.95 6.39 -27.53
C ASP A 546 17.30 7.69 -28.02
N ARG A 547 17.75 8.26 -29.15
CA ARG A 547 17.11 9.43 -29.77
C ARG A 547 15.65 9.18 -30.14
N ASP A 548 15.37 8.02 -30.75
CA ASP A 548 14.02 7.61 -31.11
C ASP A 548 13.13 7.44 -29.88
N THR A 549 13.68 6.95 -28.77
CA THR A 549 12.98 6.85 -27.49
C THR A 549 12.50 8.24 -27.01
N ILE A 550 13.33 9.28 -27.15
CA ILE A 550 12.95 10.65 -26.79
C ILE A 550 11.87 11.19 -27.74
N LEU A 551 12.02 10.96 -29.05
CA LEU A 551 11.07 11.39 -30.07
C LEU A 551 9.67 10.77 -29.91
N ARG A 552 9.57 9.59 -29.29
CA ARG A 552 8.28 8.90 -29.06
C ARG A 552 7.56 9.31 -27.79
N ILE A 553 8.20 10.02 -26.85
CA ILE A 553 7.57 10.48 -25.60
C ILE A 553 6.23 11.20 -25.84
N PRO A 554 6.10 12.16 -26.79
CA PRO A 554 4.83 12.84 -27.04
C PRO A 554 3.70 11.88 -27.42
N LYS A 555 4.01 10.87 -28.25
CA LYS A 555 3.02 9.87 -28.69
C LYS A 555 2.59 8.96 -27.55
N LEU A 556 3.55 8.49 -26.76
CA LEU A 556 3.29 7.65 -25.58
C LEU A 556 2.40 8.37 -24.57
N LEU A 557 2.63 9.66 -24.31
CA LEU A 557 1.81 10.47 -23.42
C LEU A 557 0.38 10.67 -23.95
N GLU A 558 0.18 10.72 -25.28
CA GLU A 558 -1.13 10.78 -25.89
C GLU A 558 -1.90 9.45 -25.75
N ASP A 559 -1.22 8.32 -25.95
CA ASP A 559 -1.85 6.99 -25.96
C ASP A 559 -2.35 6.55 -24.57
N VAL A 560 -1.79 7.09 -23.49
CA VAL A 560 -2.17 6.74 -22.11
C VAL A 560 -3.12 7.72 -21.42
N ARG A 561 -3.47 8.83 -22.10
CA ARG A 561 -4.32 9.91 -21.57
C ARG A 561 -5.73 9.45 -21.19
#